data_AF-R4M0M8-F1
#
_entry.id   AF-R4M0M8-F1
#
_cell.length_a   1.000
_cell.length_b   1.000
_cell.length_c   1.000
_cell.angle_alpha   90.00
_cell.angle_beta   90.00
_cell.angle_gamma   90.00
#
_symmetry.space_group_name_H-M   'P 1'
#
loop_
_entity.id
_entity.type
_entity.pdbx_description
1 polymer ?
#
loop_
_entity_poly.entity_id
_entity_poly.type
_entity_poly.pdbx_seq_one_letter_code
_entity_poly.pdbx_strand_id
1 'polypeptide(L)' 'MTTTGAGNQLNYGFRNLVADGDDLYAGTANPMNLQPRGGWELLRLERTPVS' A
#
# COMPACT_ATOMS: atom_id res chain seq x y z
N MET A 1 7.66 -2.60 -11.55
CA MET A 1 7.08 -3.06 -10.26
C MET A 1 8.21 -3.42 -9.33
N THR A 2 8.39 -2.69 -8.23
CA THR A 2 9.33 -3.09 -7.17
C THR A 2 8.67 -4.17 -6.31
N THR A 3 9.40 -5.24 -6.00
CA THR A 3 8.92 -6.35 -5.15
C THR A 3 8.96 -6.02 -3.66
N THR A 4 9.12 -4.74 -3.30
CA THR A 4 9.41 -4.27 -1.94
C THR A 4 8.16 -3.96 -1.10
N GLY A 5 7.04 -4.64 -1.34
CA GLY A 5 5.79 -4.41 -0.58
C GLY A 5 5.24 -2.98 -0.75
N ALA A 6 5.24 -2.47 -1.99
CA ALA A 6 4.83 -1.10 -2.32
C ALA A 6 5.61 -0.01 -1.57
N GLY A 7 6.91 -0.23 -1.36
CA GLY A 7 7.80 0.72 -0.67
C GLY A 7 8.02 0.40 0.81
N ASN A 8 7.21 -0.48 1.41
CA ASN A 8 7.41 -1.01 2.75
C ASN A 8 7.54 -2.54 2.72
N GLN A 9 8.78 -3.03 2.84
CA GLN A 9 9.10 -4.46 2.79
C GLN A 9 8.44 -5.29 3.91
N LEU A 10 7.97 -4.64 4.98
CA LEU A 10 7.25 -5.33 6.04
C LEU A 10 5.82 -5.68 5.64
N ASN A 11 5.27 -5.05 4.59
CA ASN A 11 3.89 -5.26 4.16
C ASN A 11 3.64 -6.71 3.75
N TYR A 12 2.67 -7.32 4.42
CA TYR A 12 2.16 -8.65 4.12
C TYR A 12 0.97 -8.55 3.14
N GLY A 13 1.24 -7.98 1.97
CA GLY A 13 0.28 -7.85 0.86
C GLY A 13 -0.77 -6.74 1.00
N PHE A 14 -1.67 -6.68 0.03
CA PHE A 14 -2.80 -5.76 -0.02
C PHE A 14 -4.06 -6.42 0.54
N ARG A 15 -4.83 -5.68 1.33
CA ARG A 15 -6.04 -6.18 2.03
C ARG A 15 -7.32 -5.65 1.39
N ASN A 16 -7.35 -4.36 1.08
CA ASN A 16 -8.50 -3.67 0.51
C ASN A 16 -8.07 -2.77 -0.64
N LEU A 17 -8.96 -2.60 -1.62
CA LEU A 17 -8.89 -1.56 -2.64
C LEU A 17 -10.17 -0.73 -2.54
N VAL A 18 -10.04 0.59 -2.46
CA VAL A 18 -11.17 1.51 -2.35
C VAL A 18 -10.99 2.62 -3.37
N ALA A 19 -11.99 2.82 -4.21
CA ALA A 19 -12.07 3.98 -5.08
C ALA A 19 -12.77 5.13 -4.35
N ASP A 20 -12.25 6.35 -4.50
CA ASP A 20 -12.84 7.59 -4.00
C ASP A 20 -12.72 8.67 -5.08
N GLY A 21 -13.82 8.96 -5.78
CA GLY A 21 -13.79 9.79 -6.98
C GLY A 21 -12.87 9.23 -8.06
N ASP A 22 -11.89 10.02 -8.48
CA ASP A 22 -10.88 9.64 -9.47
C ASP A 22 -9.65 8.95 -8.83
N ASP A 23 -9.64 8.78 -7.51
CA ASP A 23 -8.54 8.20 -6.75
C ASP A 23 -8.76 6.73 -6.42
N LEU A 24 -7.67 5.97 -6.35
CA LEU A 24 -7.65 4.58 -5.90
C LEU A 24 -6.70 4.42 -4.73
N TYR A 25 -7.19 3.84 -3.65
CA TYR A 25 -6.43 3.56 -2.43
C TYR A 25 -6.24 2.07 -2.23
N ALA A 26 -5.04 1.68 -1.78
CA ALA A 26 -4.70 0.33 -1.40
C ALA A 26 -4.35 0.26 0.10
N GLY A 27 -5.10 -0.55 0.84
CA GLY A 27 -4.79 -0.85 2.24
C GLY A 27 -3.77 -1.97 2.33
N THR A 28 -2.69 -1.77 3.08
CA THR A 28 -1.70 -2.80 3.42
C THR A 28 -1.69 -3.02 4.92
N ALA A 29 -1.21 -4.19 5.34
CA ALA A 29 -1.03 -4.49 6.74
C ALA A 29 0.21 -5.35 6.96
N ASN A 30 0.89 -5.12 8.08
CA ASN A 30 1.93 -6.00 8.59
C ASN A 30 1.77 -6.24 10.10
N PRO A 31 2.13 -7.45 10.59
CA PRO A 31 1.92 -7.82 11.99
C PRO A 31 2.98 -7.24 12.95
N MET A 32 3.97 -6.50 12.46
CA MET A 32 5.12 -6.04 13.25
C MET A 32 4.83 -4.71 13.97
N ASN A 33 3.76 -4.66 14.78
CA ASN A 33 3.23 -3.41 15.37
C ASN A 33 4.20 -2.65 16.30
N LEU A 34 5.29 -3.28 16.76
CA LEU A 34 6.34 -2.63 17.57
C LEU A 34 7.45 -1.99 16.72
N GLN A 35 7.43 -2.21 15.40
CA GLN A 35 8.36 -1.60 14.46
C GLN A 35 7.72 -0.28 13.97
N PRO A 36 8.47 0.83 13.80
CA PRO A 36 7.90 2.13 13.43
C PRO A 36 7.11 2.19 12.11
N ARG A 37 7.38 1.30 11.16
CA ARG A 37 6.70 1.09 9.87
C ARG A 37 5.72 -0.10 9.95
N GLY A 38 5.42 -0.53 11.16
CA GLY A 38 4.54 -1.63 11.49
C GLY A 38 3.07 -1.26 11.41
N GLY A 39 2.18 -2.26 11.33
CA GLY A 39 0.74 -2.04 11.40
C GLY A 39 0.07 -1.80 10.04
N TRP A 40 -0.95 -0.95 10.03
CA TRP A 40 -1.78 -0.67 8.86
C TRP A 40 -1.35 0.60 8.13
N GLU A 41 -1.36 0.57 6.79
CA GLU A 41 -1.13 1.73 5.94
C GLU A 41 -2.23 1.83 4.88
N LEU A 42 -2.54 3.05 4.44
CA LEU A 42 -3.39 3.33 3.29
C LEU A 42 -2.58 4.11 2.26
N LEU A 43 -2.39 3.54 1.08
CA LEU A 43 -1.58 4.10 0.01
C LEU A 43 -2.50 4.62 -1.10
N ARG A 44 -2.34 5.89 -1.51
CA ARG A 44 -2.95 6.37 -2.75
C ARG A 44 -2.12 5.87 -3.93
N LEU A 45 -2.78 5.25 -4.92
CA LEU A 45 -2.13 4.75 -6.11
C LEU A 45 -2.10 5.85 -7.17
N GLU A 46 -0.90 6.17 -7.64
CA GLU A 46 -0.73 7.07 -8.77
C GLU A 46 -0.78 6.29 -10.08
N ARG A 47 -1.55 6.81 -11.04
CA ARG A 47 -1.57 6.27 -12.39
C ARG A 47 -0.29 6.69 -13.10
N THR A 48 0.57 5.72 -13.43
CA THR A 48 1.64 5.99 -14.40
C THR A 48 1.02 6.23 -15.78
N PRO A 49 1.27 7.37 -16.43
CA PRO A 49 0.83 7.59 -17.80
C PRO A 49 1.41 6.51 -18.71
N VAL A 50 0.59 5.98 -19.61
CA VAL A 50 1.07 5.07 -20.66
C VAL A 50 1.59 5.96 -21.79
N SER A 51 2.89 5.90 -22.05
CA SER A 51 3.56 6.59 -23.17
C SER A 51 3.20 5.98 -24.51
#